data_AF-A0A1G7MCQ5-F1
#
_entry.id   AF-A0A1G7MCQ5-F1
#
_cell.length_a   1.000
_cell.length_b   1.000
_cell.length_c   1.000
_cell.angle_alpha   90.00
_cell.angle_beta   90.00
_cell.angle_gamma   90.00
#
_symmetry.space_group_name_H-M   'P 1'
#
loop_
_entity.id
_entity.type
_entity.pdbx_description
1 polymer ?
#
loop_
_entity_poly.entity_id
_entity_poly.type
_entity_poly.pdbx_seq_one_letter_code
_entity_poly.pdbx_strand_id
1 'polypeptide(L)'
;MHLADGGGGRSAPPEFGQRKLKVEPHAIPQARAAFQRALDEFDAKIKPAVHDLPTRPWAADPISGETAKAFNEQTSDKALTALKTYRAQLVGVIEQLTMIEEQYRLIEGDNAAMWGKHLRDQD
;
A
#
# COMPACT_ATOMS: atom_id res chain seq x y z
N MET A 1 -24.21 -25.87 35.43
CA MET A 1 -24.33 -25.28 34.08
C MET A 1 -23.59 -23.96 34.09
N HIS A 2 -22.45 -23.87 33.41
CA HIS A 2 -21.74 -22.61 33.20
C HIS A 2 -21.86 -22.26 31.72
N LEU A 3 -22.58 -21.17 31.43
CA LEU A 3 -22.57 -20.55 30.11
C LEU A 3 -21.26 -19.77 29.98
N ALA A 4 -20.39 -20.21 29.08
CA ALA A 4 -19.27 -19.42 28.62
C ALA A 4 -19.80 -18.43 27.57
N ASP A 5 -19.91 -17.16 27.96
CA ASP A 5 -20.16 -16.04 27.07
C ASP A 5 -18.88 -15.79 26.25
N GLY A 6 -18.90 -16.28 25.01
CA GLY A 6 -17.82 -16.10 24.04
C GLY A 6 -17.83 -14.66 23.52
N GLY A 7 -17.15 -13.78 24.25
CA GLY A 7 -16.86 -12.41 23.83
C GLY A 7 -16.05 -12.37 22.55
N GLY A 8 -16.75 -12.37 21.41
CA GLY A 8 -16.20 -12.15 20.08
C GLY A 8 -15.73 -10.71 19.94
N GLY A 9 -14.51 -10.44 20.41
CA GLY A 9 -13.80 -9.20 20.16
C GLY A 9 -13.63 -9.04 18.66
N ARG A 10 -14.52 -8.24 18.04
CA ARG A 10 -14.38 -7.78 16.67
C ARG A 10 -13.06 -7.00 16.60
N SER A 11 -12.01 -7.65 16.16
CA SER A 11 -10.75 -6.99 15.84
C SER A 11 -11.07 -6.08 14.66
N ALA A 12 -11.35 -4.81 14.93
CA ALA A 12 -11.44 -3.82 13.88
C ALA A 12 -10.12 -3.89 13.09
N PRO A 13 -10.15 -3.86 11.74
CA PRO A 13 -8.93 -3.79 10.96
C PRO A 13 -8.08 -2.63 11.51
N PRO A 14 -6.75 -2.80 11.62
CA PRO A 14 -5.89 -1.70 12.05
C PRO A 14 -6.19 -0.47 11.19
N GLU A 15 -6.58 0.62 11.86
CA GLU A 15 -6.89 1.87 11.19
C GLU A 15 -5.55 2.47 10.70
N PHE A 16 -5.19 2.17 9.46
CA PHE A 16 -4.06 2.79 8.80
C PHE A 16 -4.46 4.21 8.37
N GLY A 17 -4.66 5.08 9.36
CA GLY A 17 -4.96 6.49 9.14
C GLY A 17 -3.88 7.17 8.30
N GLN A 18 -4.23 8.28 7.64
CA GLN A 18 -3.27 9.05 6.84
C GLN A 18 -2.13 9.58 7.72
N ARG A 19 -0.96 8.95 7.64
CA ARG A 19 0.26 9.39 8.33
C ARG A 19 1.07 10.26 7.38
N LYS A 20 1.40 11.48 7.82
CA LYS A 20 2.30 12.36 7.07
C LYS A 20 3.74 11.90 7.27
N LEU A 21 4.41 11.55 6.18
CA LEU A 21 5.84 11.26 6.16
C LEU A 21 6.61 12.54 5.83
N LYS A 22 7.58 12.92 6.68
CA LYS A 22 8.53 14.00 6.38
C LYS A 22 9.79 13.38 5.81
N VAL A 23 10.22 13.82 4.63
CA VAL A 23 11.42 13.33 3.94
C VAL A 23 12.25 14.54 3.52
N GLU A 24 13.55 14.50 3.83
CA GLU A 24 14.50 15.50 3.35
C GLU A 24 14.70 15.36 1.83
N PRO A 25 14.89 16.45 1.05
CA PRO A 25 14.92 16.38 -0.41
C PRO A 25 15.95 15.39 -0.97
N HIS A 26 17.15 15.36 -0.38
CA HIS A 26 18.24 14.46 -0.78
C HIS A 26 17.94 12.98 -0.48
N ALA A 27 17.01 12.69 0.43
CA ALA A 27 16.62 11.34 0.81
C ALA A 27 15.45 10.79 -0.02
N ILE A 28 14.78 11.63 -0.84
CA ILE A 28 13.65 11.23 -1.68
C ILE A 28 13.98 10.05 -2.60
N PRO A 29 15.11 10.02 -3.32
CA PRO A 29 15.43 8.89 -4.20
C PRO A 29 15.57 7.58 -3.44
N GLN A 30 16.19 7.63 -2.25
CA GLN A 30 16.37 6.46 -1.38
C GLN A 30 15.03 5.99 -0.81
N ALA A 31 14.17 6.92 -0.36
CA ALA A 31 12.83 6.60 0.12
C ALA A 31 12.01 5.94 -0.98
N ARG A 32 12.02 6.49 -2.21
CA ARG A 32 11.31 5.88 -3.35
C ARG A 32 11.80 4.47 -3.62
N ALA A 33 13.12 4.25 -3.64
CA ALA A 33 13.68 2.92 -3.85
C ALA A 33 13.27 1.93 -2.74
N ALA A 34 13.17 2.37 -1.49
CA ALA A 34 12.70 1.54 -0.39
C ALA A 34 11.22 1.14 -0.55
N PHE A 35 10.34 2.08 -0.90
CA PHE A 35 8.93 1.78 -1.17
C PHE A 35 8.75 0.88 -2.41
N GLN A 36 9.56 1.08 -3.46
CA GLN A 36 9.54 0.20 -4.63
C GLN A 36 9.91 -1.24 -4.25
N ARG A 37 10.98 -1.43 -3.47
CA ARG A 37 11.35 -2.78 -2.98
C ARG A 37 10.25 -3.41 -2.13
N ALA A 38 9.61 -2.63 -1.27
CA ALA A 38 8.49 -3.11 -0.46
C ALA A 38 7.30 -3.53 -1.33
N LEU A 39 6.99 -2.77 -2.39
CA LEU A 39 5.95 -3.13 -3.36
C LEU A 39 6.32 -4.41 -4.13
N ASP A 40 7.57 -4.55 -4.57
CA ASP A 40 8.04 -5.74 -5.28
C ASP A 40 7.96 -6.99 -4.40
N GLU A 41 8.40 -6.88 -3.14
CA GLU A 41 8.31 -7.96 -2.16
C GLU A 41 6.85 -8.32 -1.85
N PHE A 42 6.00 -7.31 -1.70
CA PHE A 42 4.57 -7.50 -1.49
C PHE A 42 3.93 -8.25 -2.65
N ASP A 43 4.15 -7.80 -3.89
CA ASP A 43 3.58 -8.43 -5.08
C ASP A 43 4.09 -9.86 -5.26
N ALA A 44 5.36 -10.15 -4.93
CA ALA A 44 5.93 -11.49 -4.99
C ALA A 44 5.27 -12.46 -3.99
N LYS A 45 4.96 -12.00 -2.78
CA LYS A 45 4.34 -12.82 -1.73
C LYS A 45 2.84 -12.98 -1.90
N ILE A 46 2.15 -11.94 -2.36
CA ILE A 46 0.69 -11.90 -2.39
C ILE A 46 0.12 -12.51 -3.65
N LYS A 47 0.77 -12.39 -4.82
CA LYS A 47 0.27 -12.99 -6.07
C LYS A 47 -0.08 -14.48 -5.94
N PRO A 48 0.78 -15.35 -5.36
CA PRO A 48 0.43 -16.75 -5.13
C PRO A 48 -0.69 -16.91 -4.10
N ALA A 49 -0.62 -16.18 -2.99
CA ALA A 49 -1.52 -16.34 -1.85
C ALA A 49 -2.98 -15.94 -2.15
N VAL A 50 -3.20 -14.98 -3.05
CA VAL A 50 -4.56 -14.52 -3.43
C VAL A 50 -5.41 -15.63 -4.03
N HIS A 51 -4.79 -16.56 -4.77
CA HIS A 51 -5.50 -17.67 -5.41
C HIS A 51 -5.92 -18.77 -4.43
N ASP A 52 -5.16 -18.92 -3.34
CA ASP A 52 -5.35 -19.99 -2.35
C ASP A 52 -6.15 -19.55 -1.13
N LEU A 53 -6.38 -18.23 -0.98
CA LEU A 53 -7.06 -17.64 0.16
C LEU A 53 -8.54 -18.05 0.29
N PRO A 54 -9.35 -18.09 -0.79
CA PRO A 54 -10.76 -18.46 -0.69
C PRO A 54 -10.94 -19.95 -0.33
N THR A 55 -11.70 -20.21 0.74
CA THR A 55 -12.16 -21.55 1.10
C THR A 55 -13.06 -22.10 0.01
N ARG A 56 -12.80 -23.35 -0.39
CA ARG A 56 -13.60 -24.07 -1.40
C ARG A 56 -14.66 -24.95 -0.72
N PRO A 57 -15.81 -25.20 -1.37
CA PRO A 57 -16.75 -26.21 -0.89
C PRO A 57 -16.08 -27.58 -0.78
N TRP A 58 -16.27 -28.27 0.34
CA TRP A 58 -15.54 -29.50 0.66
C TRP A 58 -16.23 -30.76 0.15
N ALA A 59 -17.55 -30.75 -0.05
CA ALA A 59 -18.31 -31.95 -0.46
C ALA A 59 -19.24 -31.73 -1.67
N ALA A 60 -19.08 -30.62 -2.41
CA ALA A 60 -19.88 -30.27 -3.60
C ALA A 60 -21.41 -30.31 -3.37
N ASP A 61 -21.83 -30.27 -2.11
CA ASP A 61 -23.21 -30.22 -1.67
C ASP A 61 -23.63 -28.76 -1.37
N PRO A 62 -24.95 -28.49 -1.29
CA PRO A 62 -25.45 -27.15 -1.06
C PRO A 62 -24.97 -26.53 0.26
N ILE A 63 -24.82 -27.31 1.34
CA ILE A 63 -24.43 -26.81 2.67
C ILE A 63 -22.97 -26.39 2.68
N SER A 64 -22.07 -27.21 2.11
CA SER A 64 -20.66 -26.82 1.99
C SER A 64 -20.48 -25.60 1.08
N GLY A 65 -21.30 -25.47 0.04
CA GLY A 65 -21.35 -24.28 -0.81
C GLY A 65 -21.73 -23.01 -0.05
N GLU A 66 -22.84 -23.04 0.68
CA GLU A 66 -23.32 -21.90 1.47
C GLU A 66 -22.34 -21.53 2.58
N THR A 67 -21.80 -22.53 3.29
CA THR A 67 -20.85 -22.31 4.38
C THR A 67 -19.54 -21.71 3.87
N ALA A 68 -18.99 -22.23 2.75
CA ALA A 68 -17.77 -21.68 2.15
C ALA A 68 -17.99 -20.23 1.70
N LYS A 69 -19.16 -19.92 1.12
CA LYS A 69 -19.52 -18.55 0.73
C LYS A 69 -19.57 -17.60 1.94
N ALA A 70 -20.37 -17.93 2.96
CA ALA A 70 -20.53 -17.09 4.14
C ALA A 70 -19.20 -16.88 4.89
N PHE A 71 -18.35 -17.92 4.94
CA PHE A 71 -17.02 -17.82 5.52
C PHE A 71 -16.12 -16.87 4.73
N ASN A 72 -16.06 -17.01 3.39
CA ASN A 72 -15.22 -16.18 2.54
C ASN A 72 -15.62 -14.70 2.59
N GLU A 73 -16.92 -14.40 2.61
CA GLU A 73 -17.44 -13.02 2.74
C GLU A 73 -16.94 -12.34 4.03
N GLN A 74 -16.82 -13.11 5.12
CA GLN A 74 -16.36 -12.58 6.40
C GLN A 74 -14.85 -12.60 6.59
N THR A 75 -14.11 -13.39 5.79
CA THR A 75 -12.67 -13.62 5.96
C THR A 75 -11.90 -13.23 4.71
N SER A 76 -11.84 -14.13 3.72
CA SER A 76 -11.04 -14.02 2.51
C SER A 76 -11.29 -12.72 1.75
N ASP A 77 -12.55 -12.31 1.58
CA ASP A 77 -12.88 -11.09 0.83
C ASP A 77 -12.40 -9.83 1.55
N LYS A 78 -12.52 -9.79 2.88
CA LYS A 78 -12.02 -8.67 3.69
C LYS A 78 -10.49 -8.63 3.69
N ALA A 79 -9.84 -9.78 3.80
CA ALA A 79 -8.39 -9.88 3.72
C ALA A 79 -7.87 -9.43 2.36
N LEU A 80 -8.48 -9.90 1.27
CA LEU A 80 -8.15 -9.47 -0.10
C LEU A 80 -8.37 -7.97 -0.29
N THR A 81 -9.44 -7.41 0.28
CA THR A 81 -9.69 -5.97 0.24
C THR A 81 -8.60 -5.20 0.98
N ALA A 82 -8.23 -5.63 2.20
CA ALA A 82 -7.16 -4.99 2.96
C ALA A 82 -5.81 -5.03 2.23
N LEU A 83 -5.47 -6.17 1.61
CA LEU A 83 -4.25 -6.34 0.82
C LEU A 83 -4.24 -5.42 -0.42
N LYS A 84 -5.37 -5.32 -1.13
CA LYS A 84 -5.50 -4.39 -2.28
C LYS A 84 -5.32 -2.93 -1.84
N THR A 85 -5.94 -2.55 -0.73
CA THR A 85 -5.81 -1.19 -0.17
C THR A 85 -4.37 -0.89 0.22
N TYR A 86 -3.68 -1.81 0.90
CA TYR A 86 -2.28 -1.61 1.27
C TYR A 86 -1.36 -1.48 0.06
N ARG A 87 -1.58 -2.30 -0.98
CA ARG A 87 -0.86 -2.17 -2.26
C ARG A 87 -1.06 -0.78 -2.87
N ALA A 88 -2.30 -0.29 -2.91
CA ALA A 88 -2.61 1.03 -3.43
C ALA A 88 -1.92 2.14 -2.64
N GLN A 89 -1.78 1.99 -1.31
CA GLN A 89 -1.02 2.92 -0.49
C GLN A 89 0.47 2.94 -0.86
N LEU A 90 1.09 1.78 -1.09
CA LEU A 90 2.50 1.71 -1.53
C LEU A 90 2.70 2.43 -2.87
N VAL A 91 1.83 2.17 -3.84
CA VAL A 91 1.87 2.82 -5.16
C VAL A 91 1.69 4.33 -5.01
N GLY A 92 0.69 4.78 -4.24
CA GLY A 92 0.43 6.21 -4.05
C GLY A 92 1.61 6.95 -3.40
N VAL A 93 2.34 6.31 -2.48
CA VAL A 93 3.55 6.91 -1.89
C VAL A 93 4.68 7.03 -2.91
N ILE A 94 4.88 6.03 -3.75
CA ILE A 94 5.89 6.06 -4.83
C ILE A 94 5.60 7.19 -5.82
N GLU A 95 4.34 7.34 -6.23
CA GLU A 95 3.89 8.41 -7.12
C GLU A 95 4.11 9.79 -6.48
N GLN A 96 3.74 9.96 -5.20
CA GLN A 96 3.97 11.21 -4.48
C GLN A 96 5.45 11.58 -4.39
N LEU A 97 6.32 10.62 -4.04
CA LEU A 97 7.75 10.86 -3.96
C LEU A 97 8.35 11.21 -5.35
N THR A 98 7.83 10.60 -6.42
CA THR A 98 8.25 10.91 -7.80
C THR A 98 7.86 12.34 -8.18
N MET A 99 6.61 12.75 -7.91
CA MET A 99 6.17 14.13 -8.16
C MET A 99 6.99 15.14 -7.38
N ILE A 100 7.30 14.87 -6.10
CA ILE A 100 8.11 15.76 -5.27
C ILE A 100 9.55 15.86 -5.83
N GLU A 101 10.17 14.75 -6.24
CA GLU A 101 11.51 14.74 -6.85
C GLU A 101 11.56 15.59 -8.13
N GLU A 102 10.56 15.45 -9.00
CA GLU A 102 10.46 16.23 -10.24
C GLU A 102 10.31 17.73 -9.96
N GLN A 103 9.49 18.10 -8.97
CA GLN A 103 9.34 19.49 -8.54
C GLN A 103 10.66 20.08 -8.04
N TYR A 104 11.43 19.35 -7.22
CA TYR A 104 12.74 19.82 -6.77
C TYR A 104 13.71 20.02 -7.94
N ARG A 105 13.74 19.09 -8.91
CA ARG A 105 14.63 19.18 -10.06
C ARG A 105 14.31 20.39 -10.95
N LEU A 106 13.02 20.72 -11.12
CA LEU A 106 12.61 21.90 -11.88
C LEU A 106 13.06 23.19 -11.21
N ILE A 107 12.84 23.32 -9.90
CA ILE A 107 13.21 24.53 -9.13
C ILE A 107 14.74 24.73 -9.13
N GLU A 108 15.51 23.67 -8.93
CA GLU A 108 16.97 23.74 -8.97
C GLU A 108 17.48 24.12 -10.38
N GLY A 109 16.86 23.57 -11.43
CA GLY A 109 17.16 23.90 -12.81
C GLY A 109 16.87 25.37 -13.15
N ASP A 110 15.73 25.89 -12.72
CA ASP A 110 15.33 27.29 -12.92
C ASP A 110 16.27 28.25 -12.18
N ASN A 111 16.66 27.92 -10.95
CA ASN A 111 17.61 28.71 -10.17
C ASN A 111 19.00 28.72 -10.83
N ALA A 112 19.51 27.57 -11.27
CA ALA A 112 20.78 27.48 -11.96
C ALA A 112 20.78 28.28 -13.28
N ALA A 113 19.68 28.26 -14.03
CA ALA A 113 19.52 29.02 -15.26
C ALA A 113 19.48 30.54 -15.02
N MET A 114 18.79 30.99 -13.96
CA MET A 114 18.73 32.40 -13.57
C MET A 114 20.10 32.95 -13.14
N TRP A 115 20.85 32.20 -12.33
CA TRP A 115 22.20 32.60 -11.92
C TRP A 115 23.21 32.57 -13.07
N GLY A 116 23.15 31.56 -13.94
CA GLY A 116 23.99 31.49 -15.13
C GLY A 116 23.71 32.62 -16.14
N LYS A 117 22.51 33.20 -16.15
CA LYS A 117 22.21 34.41 -16.93
C LYS A 117 22.81 35.66 -16.27
N HIS A 118 22.66 35.80 -14.95
CA HIS A 118 23.18 36.95 -14.22
C HIS A 118 24.71 37.08 -14.28
N LEU A 119 25.44 35.95 -14.26
CA LEU A 119 26.90 35.93 -14.44
C LEU A 119 27.34 36.37 -15.83
N ARG A 120 26.57 36.04 -16.88
CA ARG A 120 26.86 36.45 -18.26
C ARG A 120 26.53 37.92 -18.56
N ASP A 121 25.60 38.50 -17.80
CA ASP A 121 25.23 39.91 -17.93
C ASP A 121 26.19 40.86 -17.16
N GLN A 122 27.18 40.32 -16.43
CA GLN A 122 28.18 41.08 -15.65
C GLN A 122 29.58 41.15 -16.29
N ASP A 123 29.81 40.44 -17.40
CA ASP A 123 31.03 40.51 -18.23
C ASP A 123 30.81 41.39 -19.47
#